data_AF-A0A455T642-F1
#
_entry.id   AF-A0A455T642-F1
#
_cell.length_a   1.000
_cell.length_b   1.000
_cell.length_c   1.000
_cell.angle_alpha   90.00
_cell.angle_beta   90.00
_cell.angle_gamma   90.00
#
_symmetry.space_group_name_H-M   'P 1'
#
loop_
_entity.id
_entity.type
_entity.pdbx_description
1 polymer ?
#
loop_
_entity_poly.entity_id
_entity_poly.type
_entity_poly.pdbx_seq_one_letter_code
_entity_poly.pdbx_strand_id
1 'polypeptide(L)'
;MPRPRRRPLAQEAGASLFRGLRTRLTLWYCGVLGAALILFGVALYFGAHYFLLQPLQDSAQQHARMHAEQWLAGHLDRACASPMPGNPFPAPSKEGPAMEWVLCFDAQGHLLIDSIDQLPPGLLSGTLVQQAVQEGNASDIVDGGRSFGAIYRYALAVPSASGSGVAGVVMVGESIQAQENALSLLLILLLCLGAVSLLGAGIGGLFLANRALAPARLAWANQQRFIADASHELRTPLTLLRADAEVLLRSRERLQGEDAALLEDIVTETNHLAAIASNLLTLARLDSGQVHREHEVVDLAALAHNGARRIRALAAQKAIQVREEPLRRPYVIGDPLLLEQAILVLLDNALKYNRQGGSVLIRTLERDGRACLEVHDTGIGIPPEHLPHLGERFYRVDKARSREAGGTGLGLSIARSIARLHRGQLTLASVPGQGTIATLSLPLAHSQRSTTPQQRKDHTGIFPGKEVKL
;
A
#
# COMPACT_ATOMS: atom_id res chain seq x y z
N MET A 1 31.47 -33.52 7.44
CA MET A 1 29.99 -33.37 7.60
C MET A 1 29.68 -31.96 8.05
N PRO A 2 29.02 -31.11 7.23
CA PRO A 2 28.70 -29.74 7.61
C PRO A 2 27.38 -29.67 8.40
N ARG A 3 27.39 -28.92 9.51
CA ARG A 3 26.22 -28.65 10.36
C ARG A 3 25.15 -27.88 9.57
N PRO A 4 23.86 -28.23 9.63
CA PRO A 4 22.82 -27.43 9.00
C PRO A 4 22.58 -26.14 9.79
N ARG A 5 22.74 -25.00 9.11
CA ARG A 5 22.36 -23.68 9.61
C ARG A 5 20.85 -23.64 9.85
N ARG A 6 20.42 -23.55 11.11
CA ARG A 6 19.04 -23.19 11.48
C ARG A 6 18.75 -21.76 11.00
N ARG A 7 17.90 -21.60 10.00
CA ARG A 7 17.30 -20.30 9.63
C ARG A 7 16.08 -20.04 10.52
N PRO A 8 15.91 -18.84 11.12
CA PRO A 8 14.74 -18.54 11.93
C PRO A 8 13.57 -18.10 11.04
N LEU A 9 12.65 -19.02 10.74
CA LEU A 9 11.43 -18.79 9.94
C LEU A 9 10.22 -18.30 10.76
N ALA A 10 10.38 -18.06 12.07
CA ALA A 10 9.27 -17.81 13.00
C ALA A 10 8.81 -16.33 13.11
N GLN A 11 9.39 -15.40 12.35
CA GLN A 11 9.06 -13.96 12.47
C GLN A 11 7.98 -13.45 11.51
N GLU A 12 7.50 -14.23 10.54
CA GLU A 12 6.90 -13.66 9.32
C GLU A 12 5.45 -13.16 9.42
N ALA A 13 4.59 -13.74 10.26
CA ALA A 13 3.15 -13.42 10.29
C ALA A 13 2.83 -12.07 10.96
N GLY A 14 3.47 -11.76 12.09
CA GLY A 14 3.42 -10.41 12.69
C GLY A 14 4.29 -9.41 11.93
N ALA A 15 5.43 -9.86 11.39
CA ALA A 15 6.33 -8.98 10.66
C ALA A 15 5.76 -8.43 9.36
N SER A 16 4.77 -9.06 8.72
CA SER A 16 4.11 -8.50 7.52
C SER A 16 3.22 -7.31 7.87
N LEU A 17 2.43 -7.42 8.94
CA LEU A 17 1.52 -6.37 9.43
C LEU A 17 2.33 -5.16 9.93
N PHE A 18 3.38 -5.40 10.71
CA PHE A 18 4.29 -4.35 11.16
C PHE A 18 5.23 -3.83 10.06
N ARG A 19 5.53 -4.61 9.00
CA ARG A 19 6.21 -4.10 7.80
C ARG A 19 5.32 -3.15 7.03
N GLY A 20 4.03 -3.49 6.84
CA GLY A 20 3.06 -2.65 6.14
C GLY A 20 2.78 -1.33 6.86
N LEU A 21 2.71 -1.36 8.19
CA LEU A 21 2.58 -0.12 8.98
C LEU A 21 3.82 0.77 8.83
N ARG A 22 5.02 0.18 8.90
CA ARG A 22 6.30 0.87 8.72
C ARG A 22 6.40 1.53 7.35
N THR A 23 6.12 0.80 6.28
CA THR A 23 6.23 1.34 4.91
C THR A 23 5.23 2.46 4.68
N ARG A 24 3.98 2.34 5.16
CA ARG A 24 2.98 3.40 5.05
C ARG A 24 3.38 4.68 5.78
N LEU A 25 3.87 4.56 7.03
CA LEU A 25 4.35 5.71 7.80
C LEU A 25 5.55 6.38 7.11
N THR A 26 6.57 5.61 6.70
CA THR A 26 7.74 6.17 6.01
C THR A 26 7.36 6.82 4.68
N LEU A 27 6.48 6.20 3.88
CA LEU A 27 6.00 6.77 2.62
C LEU A 27 5.23 8.06 2.84
N TRP A 28 4.40 8.13 3.89
CA TRP A 28 3.65 9.35 4.21
C TRP A 28 4.58 10.49 4.61
N TYR A 29 5.53 10.26 5.50
CA TYR A 29 6.52 11.27 5.90
C TYR A 29 7.41 11.72 4.73
N CYS A 30 7.89 10.78 3.91
CA CYS A 30 8.66 11.12 2.71
C CYS A 30 7.82 11.90 1.69
N GLY A 31 6.55 11.55 1.54
CA GLY A 31 5.62 12.24 0.64
C GLY A 31 5.34 13.67 1.09
N VAL A 32 5.05 13.89 2.38
CA VAL A 32 4.83 15.23 2.94
C VAL A 32 6.09 16.08 2.82
N LEU A 33 7.26 15.54 3.16
CA LEU A 33 8.53 16.25 3.01
C LEU A 33 8.84 16.57 1.54
N GLY A 34 8.63 15.61 0.64
CA GLY A 34 8.81 15.82 -0.80
C GLY A 34 7.92 16.94 -1.34
N ALA A 35 6.64 16.95 -0.96
CA ALA A 35 5.72 18.03 -1.34
C ALA A 35 6.17 19.40 -0.81
N ALA A 36 6.62 19.46 0.45
CA ALA A 36 7.13 20.69 1.05
C ALA A 36 8.41 21.20 0.35
N LEU A 37 9.34 20.30 0.01
CA LEU A 37 10.58 20.64 -0.70
C LEU A 37 10.29 21.13 -2.13
N ILE A 38 9.33 20.52 -2.83
CA ILE A 38 8.90 20.98 -4.16
C ILE A 38 8.29 22.37 -4.06
N LEU A 39 7.36 22.59 -3.13
CA LEU A 39 6.71 23.88 -2.94
C LEU A 39 7.74 24.98 -2.62
N PHE A 40 8.67 24.69 -1.70
CA PHE A 40 9.74 25.61 -1.33
C PHE A 40 10.69 25.89 -2.51
N GLY A 41 11.09 24.85 -3.25
CA GLY A 41 11.97 24.97 -4.42
C GLY A 41 11.34 25.80 -5.54
N VAL A 42 10.04 25.59 -5.81
CA VAL A 42 9.27 26.38 -6.79
C VAL A 42 9.22 27.85 -6.35
N ALA A 43 8.82 28.12 -5.10
CA ALA A 43 8.74 29.48 -4.59
C ALA A 43 10.09 30.21 -4.64
N LEU A 44 11.18 29.52 -4.26
CA LEU A 44 12.53 30.10 -4.28
C LEU A 44 13.02 30.36 -5.70
N TYR A 45 12.79 29.43 -6.63
CA TYR A 45 13.21 29.57 -8.03
C TYR A 45 12.49 30.73 -8.73
N PHE A 46 11.16 30.78 -8.63
CA PHE A 46 10.39 31.88 -9.23
C PHE A 46 10.68 33.22 -8.54
N GLY A 47 10.88 33.22 -7.22
CA GLY A 47 11.31 34.41 -6.49
C GLY A 47 12.67 34.92 -6.98
N ALA A 48 13.67 34.04 -7.07
CA ALA A 48 14.99 34.40 -7.59
C ALA A 48 14.94 34.88 -9.05
N HIS A 49 14.14 34.21 -9.89
CA HIS A 49 13.93 34.61 -11.27
C HIS A 49 13.36 36.04 -11.36
N TYR A 50 12.31 36.32 -10.58
CA TYR A 50 11.72 37.66 -10.51
C TYR A 50 12.73 38.71 -10.03
N PHE A 51 13.43 38.46 -8.91
CA PHE A 51 14.39 39.41 -8.33
C PHE A 51 15.65 39.63 -9.18
N LEU A 52 16.08 38.65 -9.99
CA LEU A 52 17.27 38.78 -10.83
C LEU A 52 16.97 39.44 -12.19
N LEU A 53 15.77 39.26 -12.74
CA LEU A 53 15.42 39.81 -14.05
C LEU A 53 14.73 41.17 -13.99
N GLN A 54 13.93 41.46 -12.96
CA GLN A 54 13.20 42.72 -12.88
C GLN A 54 14.13 43.95 -12.93
N PRO A 55 15.25 44.02 -12.16
CA PRO A 55 16.14 45.18 -12.22
C PRO A 55 16.78 45.38 -13.60
N LEU A 56 17.03 44.28 -14.32
CA LEU A 56 17.63 44.31 -15.66
C LEU A 56 16.64 44.86 -16.69
N GLN A 57 15.38 44.45 -16.60
CA GLN A 57 14.32 45.01 -17.43
C GLN A 57 14.12 46.51 -17.14
N ASP A 58 14.08 46.90 -15.87
CA ASP A 58 13.92 48.29 -15.45
C ASP A 58 15.09 49.17 -15.93
N SER A 59 16.33 48.66 -15.85
CA SER A 59 17.55 49.36 -16.29
C SER A 59 17.56 49.57 -17.80
N ALA A 60 17.31 48.51 -18.59
CA ALA A 60 17.24 48.59 -20.04
C ALA A 60 16.16 49.58 -20.52
N GLN A 61 15.00 49.62 -19.85
CA GLN A 61 13.93 50.59 -20.15
C GLN A 61 14.35 52.03 -19.87
N GLN A 62 14.98 52.28 -18.71
CA GLN A 62 15.44 53.61 -18.33
C GLN A 62 16.53 54.11 -19.29
N HIS A 63 17.45 53.24 -19.67
CA HIS A 63 18.52 53.59 -20.59
C HIS A 63 17.99 53.85 -22.01
N ALA A 64 17.08 53.01 -22.52
CA ALA A 64 16.45 53.25 -23.82
C ALA A 64 15.73 54.61 -23.87
N ARG A 65 15.05 55.01 -22.77
CA ARG A 65 14.44 56.34 -22.66
C ARG A 65 15.47 57.46 -22.69
N MET A 66 16.57 57.32 -21.96
CA MET A 66 17.67 58.30 -21.96
C MET A 66 18.23 58.50 -23.37
N HIS A 67 18.49 57.42 -24.09
CA HIS A 67 18.99 57.46 -25.47
C HIS A 67 17.96 58.05 -26.45
N ALA A 68 16.67 57.73 -26.28
CA ALA A 68 15.59 58.34 -27.06
C ALA A 68 15.48 59.86 -26.84
N GLU A 69 15.63 60.34 -25.60
CA GLU A 69 15.64 61.78 -25.28
C GLU A 69 16.85 62.49 -25.92
N GLN A 70 18.03 61.87 -25.93
CA GLN A 70 19.20 62.41 -26.61
C GLN A 70 19.01 62.50 -28.13
N TRP A 71 18.34 61.51 -28.74
CA TRP A 71 17.99 61.55 -30.15
C TRP A 71 17.05 62.75 -30.41
N LEU A 72 15.99 62.89 -29.62
CA LEU A 72 15.04 64.01 -29.75
C LEU A 72 15.70 65.37 -29.56
N ALA A 73 16.73 65.46 -28.72
CA ALA A 73 17.55 66.66 -28.54
C ALA A 73 18.49 66.96 -29.72
N GLY A 74 18.45 66.18 -30.81
CA GLY A 74 19.26 66.38 -32.01
C GLY A 74 20.69 65.84 -31.93
N HIS A 75 21.00 65.02 -30.92
CA HIS A 75 22.34 64.46 -30.69
C HIS A 75 22.41 62.99 -31.12
N LEU A 76 22.12 62.69 -32.40
CA LEU A 76 22.05 61.32 -32.91
C LEU A 76 23.33 60.51 -32.64
N ASP A 77 24.51 61.12 -32.83
CA ASP A 77 25.80 60.47 -32.59
C ASP A 77 25.99 60.05 -31.12
N ARG A 78 25.39 60.76 -30.16
CA ARG A 78 25.45 60.41 -28.73
C ARG A 78 24.36 59.41 -28.36
N ALA A 79 23.17 59.61 -28.90
CA ALA A 79 22.03 58.71 -28.70
C ALA A 79 22.31 57.29 -29.19
N CYS A 80 23.08 57.17 -30.27
CA CYS A 80 23.39 55.91 -30.92
C CYS A 80 24.84 55.45 -30.67
N ALA A 81 25.58 56.13 -29.80
CA ALA A 81 26.87 55.67 -29.34
C ALA A 81 26.69 54.54 -28.34
N SER A 82 27.21 53.36 -28.66
CA SER A 82 27.51 52.36 -27.64
C SER A 82 28.70 52.87 -26.80
N PRO A 83 28.68 52.78 -25.46
CA PRO A 83 29.79 53.19 -24.60
C PRO A 83 30.98 52.24 -24.74
N MET A 84 31.64 52.22 -25.89
CA MET A 84 32.83 51.40 -26.15
C MET A 84 33.93 52.23 -26.83
N PRO A 85 34.77 52.96 -26.08
CA PRO A 85 36.06 53.39 -26.57
C PRO A 85 37.14 52.33 -26.23
N GLY A 86 37.62 51.62 -27.25
CA GLY A 86 39.03 51.23 -27.30
C GLY A 86 39.52 49.90 -26.72
N ASN A 87 38.67 48.88 -26.47
CA ASN A 87 39.16 47.51 -26.30
C ASN A 87 38.04 46.48 -26.59
N PRO A 88 38.14 45.60 -27.61
CA PRO A 88 37.04 44.72 -27.99
C PRO A 88 36.77 43.57 -27.00
N PHE A 89 37.63 43.33 -26.00
CA PHE A 89 37.43 42.27 -25.00
C PHE A 89 38.05 42.61 -23.63
N PRO A 90 37.42 43.43 -22.77
CA PRO A 90 37.76 43.42 -21.35
C PRO A 90 37.16 42.16 -20.71
N ALA A 91 37.97 41.44 -19.93
CA ALA A 91 37.48 40.33 -19.11
C ALA A 91 36.38 40.83 -18.16
N PRO A 92 35.35 40.01 -17.86
CA PRO A 92 34.28 40.41 -16.94
C PRO A 92 34.89 40.76 -15.58
N SER A 93 34.97 42.06 -15.27
CA SER A 93 35.35 42.56 -13.95
C SER A 93 34.19 42.34 -12.99
N LYS A 94 34.51 42.10 -11.72
CA LYS A 94 33.50 41.90 -10.66
C LYS A 94 32.75 43.18 -10.26
N GLU A 95 33.13 44.34 -10.81
CA GLU A 95 32.59 45.66 -10.43
C GLU A 95 32.50 46.57 -11.69
N GLY A 96 31.38 46.47 -12.44
CA GLY A 96 30.88 47.44 -13.45
C GLY A 96 31.39 47.34 -14.91
N PRO A 97 30.72 48.01 -15.88
CA PRO A 97 29.27 48.00 -16.16
C PRO A 97 28.87 46.73 -16.93
N ALA A 98 27.59 46.36 -16.92
CA ALA A 98 27.07 45.35 -17.84
C ALA A 98 27.43 45.75 -19.27
N MET A 99 27.84 44.78 -20.10
CA MET A 99 28.05 45.02 -21.54
C MET A 99 26.70 45.43 -22.13
N GLU A 100 26.49 46.74 -22.26
CA GLU A 100 25.29 47.35 -22.80
C GLU A 100 25.54 47.73 -24.26
N TRP A 101 24.69 47.24 -25.15
CA TRP A 101 24.73 47.60 -26.56
C TRP A 101 23.55 48.49 -26.89
N VAL A 102 23.83 49.57 -27.63
CA VAL A 102 22.82 50.50 -28.10
C VAL A 102 22.86 50.50 -29.62
N LEU A 103 21.72 50.21 -30.25
CA LEU A 103 21.55 50.18 -31.70
C LEU A 103 20.39 51.09 -32.08
N CYS A 104 20.60 51.96 -33.06
CA CYS A 104 19.56 52.84 -33.58
C CYS A 104 19.16 52.43 -34.99
N PHE A 105 17.85 52.30 -35.21
CA PHE A 105 17.28 51.92 -36.49
C PHE A 105 16.37 53.02 -37.04
N ASP A 106 16.30 53.16 -38.35
CA ASP A 106 15.28 53.96 -39.02
C ASP A 106 13.88 53.31 -38.87
N ALA A 107 12.83 53.99 -39.32
CA ALA A 107 11.46 53.47 -39.26
C ALA A 107 11.23 52.24 -40.16
N GLN A 108 12.14 51.95 -41.08
CA GLN A 108 12.11 50.81 -42.00
C GLN A 108 12.89 49.60 -41.45
N GLY A 109 13.65 49.77 -40.37
CA GLY A 109 14.46 48.75 -39.73
C GLY A 109 15.92 48.67 -40.21
N HIS A 110 16.42 49.68 -40.94
CA HIS A 110 17.85 49.79 -41.27
C HIS A 110 18.62 50.49 -40.17
N LEU A 111 19.86 50.06 -39.94
CA LEU A 111 20.73 50.64 -38.93
C LEU A 111 21.18 52.05 -39.33
N LEU A 112 21.03 53.03 -38.44
CA LEU A 112 21.36 54.43 -38.72
C LEU A 112 22.84 54.76 -38.59
N ILE A 113 23.54 54.06 -37.69
CA ILE A 113 24.99 54.17 -37.53
C ILE A 113 25.56 52.77 -37.59
N ASP A 114 26.40 52.52 -38.60
CA ASP A 114 27.11 51.25 -38.79
C ASP A 114 28.27 51.15 -37.79
N SER A 115 27.91 51.08 -36.52
CA SER A 115 28.83 50.80 -35.44
C SER A 115 28.78 49.30 -35.20
N ILE A 116 29.87 48.61 -35.58
CA ILE A 116 30.34 47.29 -35.09
C ILE A 116 30.35 46.18 -36.17
N ASP A 117 31.54 45.88 -36.68
CA ASP A 117 31.88 44.74 -37.56
C ASP A 117 31.75 43.34 -36.91
N GLN A 118 31.25 43.23 -35.67
CA GLN A 118 31.30 42.00 -34.85
C GLN A 118 30.04 41.70 -34.01
N LEU A 119 28.86 42.23 -34.40
CA LEU A 119 27.61 41.86 -33.72
C LEU A 119 27.08 40.50 -34.21
N PRO A 120 26.62 39.61 -33.30
CA PRO A 120 25.92 38.39 -33.68
C PRO A 120 24.70 38.70 -34.57
N PRO A 121 24.47 37.96 -35.67
CA PRO A 121 23.37 38.24 -36.59
C PRO A 121 21.98 38.17 -35.95
N GLY A 122 21.84 37.47 -34.81
CA GLY A 122 20.60 37.44 -34.02
C GLY A 122 20.21 38.80 -33.41
N LEU A 123 21.18 39.66 -33.08
CA LEU A 123 20.96 41.00 -32.53
C LEU A 123 20.40 41.99 -33.56
N LEU A 124 20.64 41.75 -34.84
CA LEU A 124 20.22 42.60 -35.96
C LEU A 124 18.83 42.24 -36.50
N SER A 125 18.09 41.35 -35.81
CA SER A 125 16.75 40.96 -36.25
C SER A 125 15.78 42.15 -36.21
N GLY A 126 15.32 42.58 -37.38
CA GLY A 126 14.40 43.70 -37.56
C GLY A 126 12.97 43.46 -37.06
N THR A 127 12.63 42.23 -36.63
CA THR A 127 11.29 41.89 -36.12
C THR A 127 10.95 42.67 -34.86
N LEU A 128 11.91 42.80 -33.93
CA LEU A 128 11.72 43.57 -32.69
C LEU A 128 11.55 45.07 -32.96
N VAL A 129 12.29 45.58 -33.95
CA VAL A 129 12.20 46.98 -34.40
C VAL A 129 10.82 47.28 -34.96
N GLN A 130 10.32 46.43 -35.87
CA GLN A 130 8.97 46.59 -36.45
C GLN A 130 7.88 46.55 -35.38
N GLN A 131 8.01 45.67 -34.39
CA GLN A 131 7.07 45.60 -33.27
C GLN A 131 7.11 46.88 -32.43
N ALA A 132 8.30 47.40 -32.12
CA ALA A 132 8.43 48.65 -31.38
C ALA A 132 7.86 49.86 -32.15
N VAL A 133 8.02 49.93 -33.48
CA VAL A 133 7.40 50.99 -34.31
C VAL A 133 5.87 50.97 -34.23
N GLN A 134 5.25 49.78 -34.12
CA GLN A 134 3.80 49.61 -34.07
C GLN A 134 3.23 49.82 -32.66
N GLU A 135 3.86 49.24 -31.64
CA GLU A 135 3.37 49.18 -30.26
C GLU A 135 3.97 50.27 -29.36
N GLY A 136 4.96 51.02 -29.84
CA GLY A 136 5.69 52.06 -29.12
C GLY A 136 6.91 51.53 -28.36
N ASN A 137 6.89 50.27 -27.94
CA ASN A 137 8.04 49.55 -27.40
C ASN A 137 7.88 48.04 -27.62
N ALA A 138 8.97 47.29 -27.53
CA ALA A 138 8.96 45.84 -27.56
C ALA A 138 10.19 45.27 -26.84
N SER A 139 10.12 44.02 -26.39
CA SER A 139 11.27 43.32 -25.78
C SER A 139 11.33 41.86 -26.14
N ASP A 140 12.52 41.29 -26.25
CA ASP A 140 12.72 39.85 -26.41
C ASP A 140 14.04 39.36 -25.79
N ILE A 141 14.27 38.05 -25.89
CA ILE A 141 15.54 37.41 -25.50
C ILE A 141 16.08 36.67 -26.72
N VAL A 142 17.33 36.93 -27.08
CA VAL A 142 18.02 36.27 -28.19
C VAL A 142 19.30 35.60 -27.74
N ASP A 143 19.68 34.51 -28.40
CA ASP A 143 20.97 33.86 -28.21
C ASP A 143 22.05 34.63 -29.00
N GLY A 144 22.95 35.29 -28.28
CA GLY A 144 24.11 35.98 -28.82
C GLY A 144 25.27 35.05 -29.17
N GLY A 145 25.10 33.73 -29.02
CA GLY A 145 26.11 32.72 -29.31
C GLY A 145 27.15 32.55 -28.19
N ARG A 146 28.19 31.74 -28.44
CA ARG A 146 29.16 31.31 -27.41
C ARG A 146 29.87 32.43 -26.66
N SER A 147 30.03 33.60 -27.27
CA SER A 147 30.76 34.73 -26.69
C SER A 147 29.87 35.67 -25.86
N PHE A 148 28.57 35.71 -26.13
CA PHE A 148 27.66 36.71 -25.54
C PHE A 148 26.50 36.11 -24.73
N GLY A 149 26.19 34.82 -24.94
CA GLY A 149 25.15 34.11 -24.21
C GLY A 149 23.75 34.63 -24.53
N ALA A 150 22.78 34.37 -23.65
CA ALA A 150 21.46 34.95 -23.76
C ALA A 150 21.50 36.47 -23.51
N ILE A 151 20.83 37.24 -24.37
CA ILE A 151 20.76 38.69 -24.34
C ILE A 151 19.31 39.12 -24.28
N TYR A 152 18.96 39.93 -23.29
CA TYR A 152 17.67 40.62 -23.24
C TYR A 152 17.75 41.92 -24.03
N ARG A 153 16.80 42.15 -24.93
CA ARG A 153 16.72 43.35 -25.75
C ARG A 153 15.44 44.12 -25.45
N TYR A 154 15.56 45.43 -25.34
CA TYR A 154 14.45 46.36 -25.19
C TYR A 154 14.52 47.43 -26.30
N ALA A 155 13.46 47.54 -27.09
CA ALA A 155 13.34 48.48 -28.19
C ALA A 155 12.27 49.53 -27.88
N LEU A 156 12.59 50.80 -28.11
CA LEU A 156 11.73 51.95 -27.85
C LEU A 156 11.61 52.82 -29.11
N ALA A 157 10.40 53.08 -29.56
CA ALA A 157 10.14 53.97 -30.69
C ALA A 157 10.38 55.43 -30.30
N VAL A 158 11.12 56.14 -31.14
CA VAL A 158 11.39 57.57 -31.00
C VAL A 158 10.38 58.34 -31.85
N PRO A 159 9.55 59.22 -31.28
CA PRO A 159 8.57 59.99 -32.06
C PRO A 159 9.27 60.99 -32.98
N SER A 160 8.67 61.27 -34.14
CA SER A 160 9.17 62.31 -35.04
C SER A 160 8.97 63.70 -34.47
N ALA A 161 9.97 64.58 -34.62
CA ALA A 161 9.89 66.00 -34.23
C ALA A 161 8.77 66.77 -34.96
N SER A 162 8.30 66.27 -36.10
CA SER A 162 7.17 66.83 -36.86
C SER A 162 5.78 66.46 -36.30
N GLY A 163 5.71 65.65 -35.24
CA GLY A 163 4.47 65.29 -34.55
C GLY A 163 3.63 64.20 -35.21
N SER A 164 3.98 63.74 -36.42
CA SER A 164 3.35 62.61 -37.10
C SER A 164 4.38 61.54 -37.46
N GLY A 165 4.25 60.36 -36.86
CA GLY A 165 5.08 59.19 -37.16
C GLY A 165 6.25 58.94 -36.21
N VAL A 166 6.97 57.86 -36.45
CA VAL A 166 8.15 57.41 -35.69
C VAL A 166 9.40 57.82 -36.47
N ALA A 167 10.34 58.52 -35.82
CA ALA A 167 11.63 58.88 -36.42
C ALA A 167 12.55 57.67 -36.58
N GLY A 168 12.44 56.71 -35.67
CA GLY A 168 13.21 55.48 -35.65
C GLY A 168 13.06 54.76 -34.32
N VAL A 169 13.92 53.79 -34.05
CA VAL A 169 13.88 52.96 -32.83
C VAL A 169 15.25 52.92 -32.18
N VAL A 170 15.28 53.11 -30.87
CA VAL A 170 16.45 52.84 -30.03
C VAL A 170 16.30 51.45 -29.43
N MET A 171 17.30 50.59 -29.62
CA MET A 171 17.35 49.26 -29.04
C MET A 171 18.52 49.17 -28.06
N VAL A 172 18.23 48.75 -26.84
CA VAL A 172 19.22 48.47 -25.79
C VAL A 172 19.27 46.96 -25.55
N GLY A 173 20.47 46.39 -25.49
CA GLY A 173 20.70 44.98 -25.20
C GLY A 173 21.59 44.79 -23.97
N GLU A 174 21.21 43.86 -23.10
CA GLU A 174 21.98 43.47 -21.90
C GLU A 174 22.16 41.94 -21.85
N SER A 175 23.36 41.46 -21.49
CA SER A 175 23.60 40.02 -21.30
C SER A 175 22.96 39.53 -20.00
N ILE A 176 22.13 38.47 -20.09
CA ILE A 176 21.47 37.82 -18.95
C ILE A 176 22.16 36.50 -18.56
N GLN A 177 23.33 36.21 -19.14
CA GLN A 177 24.01 34.93 -18.96
C GLN A 177 24.42 34.68 -17.50
N ALA A 178 24.81 35.71 -16.76
CA ALA A 178 25.18 35.58 -15.35
C ALA A 178 23.98 35.16 -14.49
N GLN A 179 22.80 35.72 -14.79
CA GLN A 179 21.52 35.45 -14.12
C GLN A 179 21.03 34.04 -14.45
N GLU A 180 21.10 33.62 -15.72
CA GLU A 180 20.76 32.25 -16.12
C GLU A 180 21.69 31.21 -15.48
N ASN A 181 22.99 31.50 -15.40
CA ASN A 181 23.95 30.63 -14.71
C ASN A 181 23.62 30.55 -13.21
N ALA A 182 23.27 31.67 -12.57
CA ALA A 182 22.88 31.70 -11.17
C ALA A 182 21.60 30.89 -10.91
N LEU A 183 20.58 31.05 -11.76
CA LEU A 183 19.32 30.28 -11.68
C LEU A 183 19.55 28.78 -11.92
N SER A 184 20.42 28.43 -12.87
CA SER A 184 20.79 27.04 -13.15
C SER A 184 21.53 26.41 -11.96
N LEU A 185 22.47 27.14 -11.36
CA LEU A 185 23.18 26.70 -10.16
C LEU A 185 22.20 26.52 -8.98
N LEU A 186 21.28 27.46 -8.79
CA LEU A 186 20.24 27.38 -7.77
C LEU A 186 19.35 26.14 -7.97
N LEU A 187 18.93 25.86 -9.20
CA LEU A 187 18.12 24.69 -9.53
C LEU A 187 18.88 23.39 -9.22
N ILE A 188 20.15 23.27 -9.62
CA ILE A 188 20.98 22.11 -9.31
C ILE A 188 21.14 21.94 -7.79
N LEU A 189 21.40 23.03 -7.06
CA LEU A 189 21.50 23.01 -5.60
C LEU A 189 20.21 22.52 -4.95
N LEU A 190 19.06 23.03 -5.38
CA LEU A 190 17.73 22.62 -4.88
C LEU A 190 17.45 21.15 -5.13
N LEU A 191 17.75 20.65 -6.33
CA LEU A 191 17.56 19.24 -6.69
C LEU A 191 18.49 18.33 -5.86
N CYS A 192 19.77 18.68 -5.74
CA CYS A 192 20.74 17.91 -4.96
C CYS A 192 20.39 17.89 -3.46
N LEU A 193 20.13 19.06 -2.85
CA LEU A 193 19.73 19.13 -1.45
C LEU A 193 18.41 18.38 -1.23
N GLY A 194 17.42 18.58 -2.10
CA GLY A 194 16.13 17.89 -2.01
C GLY A 194 16.28 16.37 -2.04
N ALA A 195 17.09 15.85 -2.97
CA ALA A 195 17.37 14.41 -3.07
C ALA A 195 18.07 13.87 -1.81
N VAL A 196 19.10 14.57 -1.32
CA VAL A 196 19.82 14.18 -0.08
C VAL A 196 18.88 14.21 1.13
N SER A 197 18.06 15.25 1.27
CA SER A 197 17.08 15.36 2.35
C SER A 197 16.03 14.25 2.30
N LEU A 198 15.50 13.92 1.11
CA LEU A 198 14.55 12.81 0.92
C LEU A 198 15.17 11.45 1.28
N LEU A 199 16.41 11.21 0.85
CA LEU A 199 17.11 9.97 1.14
C LEU A 199 17.41 9.84 2.65
N GLY A 200 17.86 10.92 3.28
CA GLY A 200 18.07 10.99 4.72
C GLY A 200 16.78 10.77 5.51
N ALA A 201 15.67 11.38 5.09
CA ALA A 201 14.35 11.19 5.70
C ALA A 201 13.85 9.74 5.53
N GLY A 202 14.08 9.11 4.39
CA GLY A 202 13.74 7.71 4.16
C GLY A 202 14.49 6.76 5.10
N ILE A 203 15.82 6.94 5.22
CA ILE A 203 16.66 6.13 6.12
C ILE A 203 16.30 6.39 7.59
N GLY A 204 16.22 7.66 7.99
CA GLY A 204 15.87 8.07 9.35
C GLY A 204 14.47 7.61 9.76
N GLY A 205 13.49 7.72 8.84
CA GLY A 205 12.13 7.24 9.04
C GLY A 205 12.05 5.73 9.26
N LEU A 206 12.81 4.95 8.49
CA LEU A 206 12.92 3.49 8.69
C LEU A 206 13.55 3.15 10.05
N PHE A 207 14.60 3.88 10.45
CA PHE A 207 15.28 3.68 11.73
C PHE A 207 14.37 3.99 12.92
N LEU A 208 13.72 5.17 12.92
CA LEU A 208 12.80 5.59 13.97
C LEU A 208 11.60 4.66 14.08
N ALA A 209 11.01 4.26 12.95
CA ALA A 209 9.89 3.32 12.94
C ALA A 209 10.29 1.95 13.51
N ASN A 210 11.52 1.48 13.23
CA ASN A 210 12.02 0.23 13.83
C ASN A 210 12.16 0.34 15.35
N ARG A 211 12.71 1.46 15.84
CA ARG A 211 12.92 1.66 17.28
C ARG A 211 11.61 1.86 18.04
N ALA A 212 10.66 2.61 17.48
CA ALA A 212 9.36 2.84 18.08
C ALA A 212 8.50 1.56 18.15
N LEU A 213 8.58 0.68 17.15
CA LEU A 213 7.80 -0.56 17.10
C LEU A 213 8.44 -1.74 17.85
N ALA A 214 9.72 -1.67 18.18
CA ALA A 214 10.43 -2.74 18.90
C ALA A 214 9.77 -3.16 20.23
N PRO A 215 9.45 -2.24 21.17
CA PRO A 215 8.83 -2.61 22.44
C PRO A 215 7.45 -3.24 22.26
N ALA A 216 6.63 -2.72 21.33
CA ALA A 216 5.31 -3.29 21.04
C ALA A 216 5.40 -4.74 20.50
N ARG A 217 6.37 -5.02 19.63
CA ARG A 217 6.60 -6.38 19.11
C ARG A 217 7.04 -7.35 20.21
N LEU A 218 7.92 -6.90 21.10
CA LEU A 218 8.40 -7.70 22.23
C LEU A 218 7.27 -7.99 23.22
N ALA A 219 6.47 -6.98 23.57
CA ALA A 219 5.31 -7.12 24.44
C ALA A 219 4.30 -8.15 23.87
N TRP A 220 3.97 -8.02 22.58
CA TRP A 220 3.06 -8.95 21.90
C TRP A 220 3.58 -10.39 21.92
N ALA A 221 4.87 -10.59 21.57
CA ALA A 221 5.48 -11.91 21.56
C ALA A 221 5.61 -12.54 22.96
N ASN A 222 5.85 -11.72 23.99
CA ASN A 222 5.88 -12.17 25.39
C ASN A 222 4.48 -12.55 25.88
N GLN A 223 3.44 -11.77 25.55
CA GLN A 223 2.06 -12.08 25.89
C GLN A 223 1.61 -13.40 25.27
N GLN A 224 1.97 -13.66 24.00
CA GLN A 224 1.68 -14.93 23.35
C GLN A 224 2.37 -16.12 24.02
N ARG A 225 3.65 -15.98 24.39
CA ARG A 225 4.40 -17.01 25.14
C ARG A 225 3.79 -17.26 26.52
N PHE A 226 3.49 -16.20 27.27
CA PHE A 226 2.86 -16.31 28.58
C PHE A 226 1.51 -17.07 28.52
N ILE A 227 0.65 -16.77 27.55
CA ILE A 227 -0.61 -17.50 27.38
C ILE A 227 -0.36 -18.98 27.07
N ALA A 228 0.63 -19.29 26.24
CA ALA A 228 0.98 -20.67 25.90
C ALA A 228 1.52 -21.44 27.13
N ASP A 229 2.42 -20.83 27.89
CA ASP A 229 3.04 -21.43 29.07
C ASP A 229 1.99 -21.61 30.19
N ALA A 230 1.18 -20.58 30.48
CA ALA A 230 0.09 -20.66 31.45
C ALA A 230 -0.94 -21.75 31.08
N SER A 231 -1.22 -21.95 29.80
CA SER A 231 -2.17 -23.00 29.37
C SER A 231 -1.65 -24.42 29.63
N HIS A 232 -0.33 -24.65 29.51
CA HIS A 232 0.27 -25.94 29.84
C HIS A 232 0.31 -26.17 31.34
N GLU A 233 0.72 -25.16 32.11
CA GLU A 233 0.76 -25.23 33.57
C GLU A 233 -0.64 -25.38 34.19
N LEU A 234 -1.69 -24.90 33.54
CA LEU A 234 -3.09 -25.10 33.97
C LEU A 234 -3.65 -26.48 33.59
N ARG A 235 -3.21 -27.08 32.48
CA ARG A 235 -3.75 -28.38 32.03
C ARG A 235 -3.45 -29.51 33.02
N THR A 236 -2.23 -29.53 33.55
CA THR A 236 -1.76 -30.57 34.48
C THR A 236 -2.58 -30.64 35.77
N PRO A 237 -2.76 -29.55 36.55
CA PRO A 237 -3.55 -29.59 37.78
C PRO A 237 -5.03 -29.89 37.51
N LEU A 238 -5.60 -29.39 36.40
CA LEU A 238 -6.98 -29.73 36.02
C LEU A 238 -7.12 -31.22 35.68
N THR A 239 -6.15 -31.81 35.00
CA THR A 239 -6.19 -33.25 34.67
C THR A 239 -6.16 -34.10 35.93
N LEU A 240 -5.36 -33.72 36.94
CA LEU A 240 -5.29 -34.40 38.23
C LEU A 240 -6.59 -34.24 39.04
N LEU A 241 -7.11 -33.01 39.17
CA LEU A 241 -8.35 -32.74 39.91
C LEU A 241 -9.54 -33.53 39.33
N ARG A 242 -9.60 -33.66 38.01
CA ARG A 242 -10.58 -34.52 37.34
C ARG A 242 -10.39 -35.99 37.69
N ALA A 243 -9.15 -36.48 37.61
CA ALA A 243 -8.86 -37.88 37.90
C ALA A 243 -9.23 -38.24 39.35
N ASP A 244 -8.93 -37.36 40.31
CA ASP A 244 -9.27 -37.54 41.72
C ASP A 244 -10.79 -37.57 41.92
N ALA A 245 -11.53 -36.64 41.30
CA ALA A 245 -12.99 -36.62 41.37
C ALA A 245 -13.63 -37.86 40.70
N GLU A 246 -13.11 -38.31 39.56
CA GLU A 246 -13.54 -39.55 38.90
C GLU A 246 -13.24 -40.80 39.76
N VAL A 247 -12.11 -40.83 40.49
CA VAL A 247 -11.80 -41.90 41.46
C VAL A 247 -12.83 -41.94 42.58
N LEU A 248 -13.19 -40.78 43.15
CA LEU A 248 -14.19 -40.71 44.21
C LEU A 248 -15.58 -41.14 43.70
N LEU A 249 -15.96 -40.73 42.50
CA LEU A 249 -17.22 -41.13 41.86
C LEU A 249 -17.29 -42.63 41.56
N ARG A 250 -16.18 -43.35 41.37
CA ARG A 250 -16.19 -44.82 41.24
C ARG A 250 -16.67 -45.52 42.51
N SER A 251 -16.62 -44.86 43.67
CA SER A 251 -17.19 -45.33 44.93
C SER A 251 -18.53 -44.65 45.26
N ARG A 252 -19.34 -44.32 44.24
CA ARG A 252 -20.61 -43.60 44.37
C ARG A 252 -21.53 -44.12 45.47
N GLU A 253 -21.58 -45.43 45.64
CA GLU A 253 -22.45 -46.11 46.63
C GLU A 253 -22.09 -45.80 48.09
N ARG A 254 -20.87 -45.29 48.34
CA ARG A 254 -20.37 -44.91 49.67
C ARG A 254 -20.48 -43.41 49.95
N LEU A 255 -20.93 -42.62 48.97
CA LEU A 255 -21.09 -41.17 49.08
C LEU A 255 -22.53 -40.83 49.45
N GLN A 256 -22.75 -39.74 50.20
CA GLN A 256 -24.09 -39.19 50.33
C GLN A 256 -24.54 -38.61 48.99
N GLY A 257 -25.86 -38.55 48.72
CA GLY A 257 -26.39 -38.14 47.42
C GLY A 257 -25.92 -36.75 46.97
N GLU A 258 -25.75 -35.82 47.91
CA GLU A 258 -25.24 -34.45 47.66
C GLU A 258 -23.73 -34.45 47.32
N ASP A 259 -22.93 -35.32 47.91
CA ASP A 259 -21.49 -35.43 47.64
C ASP A 259 -21.21 -35.92 46.22
N ALA A 260 -22.03 -36.87 45.73
CA ALA A 260 -21.92 -37.36 44.36
C ALA A 260 -22.25 -36.27 43.33
N ALA A 261 -23.28 -35.45 43.60
CA ALA A 261 -23.64 -34.33 42.73
C ALA A 261 -22.54 -33.26 42.70
N LEU A 262 -21.96 -32.92 43.87
CA LEU A 262 -20.82 -31.99 43.95
C LEU A 262 -19.59 -32.49 43.19
N LEU A 263 -19.29 -33.79 43.24
CA LEU A 263 -18.18 -34.37 42.47
C LEU A 263 -18.45 -34.38 40.97
N GLU A 264 -19.69 -34.64 40.54
CA GLU A 264 -20.11 -34.52 39.14
C GLU A 264 -19.96 -33.08 38.62
N ASP A 265 -20.30 -32.08 39.45
CA ASP A 265 -20.09 -30.66 39.16
C ASP A 265 -18.59 -30.32 39.04
N ILE A 266 -17.75 -30.82 39.96
CA ILE A 266 -16.30 -30.64 39.91
C ILE A 266 -15.71 -31.23 38.63
N VAL A 267 -16.10 -32.45 38.24
CA VAL A 267 -15.66 -33.08 36.98
C VAL A 267 -16.09 -32.23 35.78
N THR A 268 -17.32 -31.73 35.79
CA THR A 268 -17.88 -30.91 34.72
C THR A 268 -17.11 -29.59 34.55
N GLU A 269 -16.87 -28.87 35.65
CA GLU A 269 -16.15 -27.60 35.62
C GLU A 269 -14.67 -27.80 35.25
N THR A 270 -14.06 -28.89 35.71
CA THR A 270 -12.67 -29.21 35.38
C THR A 270 -12.50 -29.52 33.89
N ASN A 271 -13.44 -30.27 33.30
CA ASN A 271 -13.50 -30.49 31.86
C ASN A 271 -13.70 -29.17 31.09
N HIS A 272 -14.52 -28.26 31.61
CA HIS A 272 -14.73 -26.93 31.03
C HIS A 272 -13.43 -26.11 31.02
N LEU A 273 -12.73 -26.03 32.15
CA LEU A 273 -11.45 -25.32 32.28
C LEU A 273 -10.36 -25.94 31.40
N ALA A 274 -10.29 -27.27 31.33
CA ALA A 274 -9.33 -27.97 30.47
C ALA A 274 -9.59 -27.66 28.98
N ALA A 275 -10.85 -27.59 28.57
CA ALA A 275 -11.24 -27.19 27.23
C ALA A 275 -10.87 -25.74 26.92
N ILE A 276 -11.04 -24.80 27.88
CA ILE A 276 -10.60 -23.40 27.73
C ILE A 276 -9.08 -23.34 27.55
N ALA A 277 -8.31 -23.98 28.42
CA ALA A 277 -6.85 -23.99 28.36
C ALA A 277 -6.34 -24.58 27.03
N SER A 278 -6.93 -25.69 26.58
CA SER A 278 -6.57 -26.31 25.30
C SER A 278 -6.86 -25.38 24.11
N ASN A 279 -8.05 -24.77 24.09
CA ASN A 279 -8.45 -23.84 23.05
C ASN A 279 -7.56 -22.57 23.00
N LEU A 280 -7.17 -22.05 24.17
CA LEU A 280 -6.23 -20.93 24.28
C LEU A 280 -4.86 -21.29 23.74
N LEU A 281 -4.34 -22.48 24.05
CA LEU A 281 -3.08 -22.97 23.52
C LEU A 281 -3.14 -23.12 21.99
N THR A 282 -4.22 -23.70 21.46
CA THR A 282 -4.42 -23.82 20.01
C THR A 282 -4.42 -22.43 19.36
N LEU A 283 -5.14 -21.47 19.92
CA LEU A 283 -5.14 -20.08 19.40
C LEU A 283 -3.76 -19.44 19.47
N ALA A 284 -3.03 -19.57 20.58
CA ALA A 284 -1.69 -19.02 20.73
C ALA A 284 -0.69 -19.63 19.72
N ARG A 285 -0.81 -20.93 19.43
CA ARG A 285 0.00 -21.62 18.42
C ARG A 285 -0.35 -21.18 16.99
N LEU A 286 -1.64 -21.04 16.69
CA LEU A 286 -2.12 -20.56 15.39
C LEU A 286 -1.71 -19.10 15.14
N ASP A 287 -1.76 -18.25 16.17
CA ASP A 287 -1.36 -16.84 16.09
C ASP A 287 0.16 -16.64 15.96
N SER A 288 0.96 -17.50 16.60
CA SER A 288 2.43 -17.43 16.54
C SER A 288 3.00 -18.05 15.26
N GLY A 289 2.18 -18.75 14.47
CA GLY A 289 2.62 -19.45 13.26
C GLY A 289 3.55 -20.64 13.54
N GLN A 290 3.63 -21.09 14.79
CA GLN A 290 4.52 -22.17 15.25
C GLN A 290 4.01 -23.59 14.94
N VAL A 291 2.85 -23.73 14.30
CA VAL A 291 2.36 -25.05 13.90
C VAL A 291 3.27 -25.60 12.80
N HIS A 292 3.90 -26.74 13.07
CA HIS A 292 4.73 -27.45 12.11
C HIS A 292 3.89 -27.79 10.88
N ARG A 293 4.36 -27.33 9.70
CA ARG A 293 3.62 -27.40 8.44
C ARG A 293 3.91 -28.70 7.73
N GLU A 294 3.27 -29.78 8.15
CA GLU A 294 3.12 -30.95 7.28
C GLU A 294 1.88 -30.72 6.42
N HIS A 295 2.06 -30.03 5.30
CA HIS A 295 0.99 -29.86 4.33
C HIS A 295 0.92 -31.11 3.47
N GLU A 296 -0.13 -31.89 3.64
CA GLU A 296 -0.46 -33.04 2.79
C GLU A 296 -1.69 -32.76 1.94
N VAL A 297 -1.93 -33.63 0.96
CA VAL A 297 -3.14 -33.61 0.14
C VAL A 297 -4.24 -34.31 0.93
N VAL A 298 -5.21 -33.53 1.40
CA VAL A 298 -6.29 -33.97 2.27
C VAL A 298 -7.59 -34.10 1.47
N ASP A 299 -8.25 -35.27 1.57
CA ASP A 299 -9.61 -35.47 1.09
C ASP A 299 -10.59 -34.86 2.11
N LEU A 300 -11.16 -33.70 1.76
CA LEU A 300 -12.07 -32.98 2.66
C LEU A 300 -13.36 -33.76 2.91
N ALA A 301 -13.82 -34.57 1.96
CA ALA A 301 -14.98 -35.44 2.13
C ALA A 301 -14.72 -36.55 3.14
N ALA A 302 -13.54 -37.18 3.08
CA ALA A 302 -13.16 -38.21 4.03
C ALA A 302 -13.11 -37.67 5.46
N LEU A 303 -12.56 -36.47 5.66
CA LEU A 303 -12.57 -35.81 6.98
C LEU A 303 -13.97 -35.47 7.45
N ALA A 304 -14.84 -34.94 6.57
CA ALA A 304 -16.22 -34.64 6.88
C ALA A 304 -16.99 -35.89 7.32
N HIS A 305 -16.80 -37.00 6.60
CA HIS A 305 -17.40 -38.30 6.91
C HIS A 305 -16.95 -38.83 8.28
N ASN A 306 -15.65 -38.72 8.58
CA ASN A 306 -15.10 -39.13 9.88
C ASN A 306 -15.65 -38.27 11.02
N GLY A 307 -15.78 -36.95 10.81
CA GLY A 307 -16.43 -36.03 11.75
C GLY A 307 -17.90 -36.41 12.00
N ALA A 308 -18.66 -36.65 10.93
CA ALA A 308 -20.05 -37.08 11.00
C ALA A 308 -20.21 -38.36 11.83
N ARG A 309 -19.37 -39.37 11.57
CA ARG A 309 -19.35 -40.62 12.34
C ARG A 309 -19.15 -40.40 13.83
N ARG A 310 -18.22 -39.51 14.22
CA ARG A 310 -17.93 -39.23 15.64
C ARG A 310 -19.10 -38.60 16.37
N ILE A 311 -19.84 -37.71 15.71
CA ILE A 311 -20.93 -36.96 16.37
C ILE A 311 -22.28 -37.71 16.38
N ARG A 312 -22.46 -38.77 15.57
CA ARG A 312 -23.73 -39.49 15.44
C ARG A 312 -24.26 -40.06 16.76
N ALA A 313 -23.40 -40.61 17.61
CA ALA A 313 -23.82 -41.18 18.90
C ALA A 313 -24.42 -40.09 19.81
N LEU A 314 -23.75 -38.92 19.88
CA LEU A 314 -24.23 -37.78 20.65
C LEU A 314 -25.50 -37.16 20.04
N ALA A 315 -25.59 -37.11 18.71
CA ALA A 315 -26.77 -36.62 18.00
C ALA A 315 -27.99 -37.50 18.28
N ALA A 316 -27.82 -38.83 18.29
CA ALA A 316 -28.89 -39.78 18.61
C ALA A 316 -29.43 -39.59 20.04
N GLN A 317 -28.55 -39.37 21.03
CA GLN A 317 -28.95 -39.06 22.40
C GLN A 317 -29.80 -37.78 22.50
N LYS A 318 -29.55 -36.79 21.63
CA LYS A 318 -30.30 -35.54 21.54
C LYS A 318 -31.49 -35.59 20.58
N ALA A 319 -31.80 -36.76 20.02
CA ALA A 319 -32.80 -36.95 18.98
C ALA A 319 -32.61 -36.03 17.74
N ILE A 320 -31.35 -35.82 17.32
CA ILE A 320 -30.99 -35.03 16.14
C ILE A 320 -30.55 -35.98 15.01
N GLN A 321 -31.11 -35.81 13.82
CA GLN A 321 -30.74 -36.61 12.65
C GLN A 321 -29.50 -36.06 11.95
N VAL A 322 -28.46 -36.87 11.77
CA VAL A 322 -27.27 -36.49 10.99
C VAL A 322 -27.40 -37.09 9.59
N ARG A 323 -27.38 -36.24 8.57
CA ARG A 323 -27.45 -36.61 7.15
C ARG A 323 -26.19 -36.15 6.41
N GLU A 324 -25.76 -36.95 5.46
CA GLU A 324 -24.65 -36.60 4.56
C GLU A 324 -25.19 -36.63 3.12
N GLU A 325 -24.93 -35.57 2.36
CA GLU A 325 -25.14 -35.61 0.91
C GLU A 325 -24.02 -36.43 0.25
N PRO A 326 -24.22 -36.91 -1.00
CA PRO A 326 -23.15 -37.54 -1.77
C PRO A 326 -21.91 -36.65 -1.79
N LEU A 327 -20.89 -37.06 -1.04
CA LEU A 327 -19.69 -36.26 -0.84
C LEU A 327 -18.92 -36.21 -2.16
N ARG A 328 -18.91 -35.05 -2.83
CA ARG A 328 -17.86 -34.77 -3.81
C ARG A 328 -16.53 -34.78 -3.06
N ARG A 329 -15.45 -35.24 -3.68
CA ARG A 329 -14.13 -35.41 -3.03
C ARG A 329 -13.16 -34.28 -3.41
N PRO A 330 -13.37 -33.04 -2.92
CA PRO A 330 -12.41 -31.99 -3.19
C PRO A 330 -11.16 -32.21 -2.34
N TYR A 331 -10.00 -32.14 -3.00
CA TYR A 331 -8.71 -32.24 -2.35
C TYR A 331 -8.18 -30.86 -2.01
N VAL A 332 -7.60 -30.72 -0.82
CA VAL A 332 -6.99 -29.48 -0.32
C VAL A 332 -5.58 -29.74 0.18
N ILE A 333 -4.72 -28.73 0.16
CA ILE A 333 -3.38 -28.83 0.75
C ILE A 333 -3.48 -28.30 2.19
N GLY A 334 -3.20 -29.16 3.18
CA GLY A 334 -3.41 -28.79 4.59
C GLY A 334 -2.88 -29.77 5.62
N ASP A 335 -3.01 -29.37 6.88
CA ASP A 335 -2.79 -30.21 8.06
C ASP A 335 -4.11 -30.94 8.39
N PRO A 336 -4.15 -32.28 8.32
CA PRO A 336 -5.38 -33.06 8.51
C PRO A 336 -5.95 -32.92 9.93
N LEU A 337 -5.10 -32.80 10.95
CA LEU A 337 -5.53 -32.71 12.35
C LEU A 337 -6.19 -31.36 12.63
N LEU A 338 -5.62 -30.27 12.09
CA LEU A 338 -6.24 -28.96 12.21
C LEU A 338 -7.55 -28.89 11.41
N LEU A 339 -7.57 -29.41 10.18
CA LEU A 339 -8.79 -29.42 9.39
C LEU A 339 -9.88 -30.24 10.07
N GLU A 340 -9.56 -31.43 10.61
CA GLU A 340 -10.47 -32.23 11.41
C GLU A 340 -10.98 -31.45 12.63
N GLN A 341 -10.10 -30.73 13.34
CA GLN A 341 -10.50 -29.89 14.47
C GLN A 341 -11.49 -28.80 14.05
N ALA A 342 -11.27 -28.11 12.93
CA ALA A 342 -12.19 -27.10 12.43
C ALA A 342 -13.56 -27.71 12.10
N ILE A 343 -13.59 -28.89 11.48
CA ILE A 343 -14.82 -29.60 11.15
C ILE A 343 -15.59 -29.99 12.41
N LEU A 344 -14.91 -30.57 13.40
CA LEU A 344 -15.53 -30.96 14.67
C LEU A 344 -16.10 -29.76 15.42
N VAL A 345 -15.46 -28.59 15.37
CA VAL A 345 -16.02 -27.35 15.92
C VAL A 345 -17.34 -26.98 15.26
N LEU A 346 -17.44 -27.06 13.93
CA LEU A 346 -18.68 -26.73 13.22
C LEU A 346 -19.79 -27.72 13.55
N LEU A 347 -19.47 -29.01 13.59
CA LEU A 347 -20.39 -30.08 13.94
C LEU A 347 -20.88 -30.01 15.39
N ASP A 348 -19.98 -29.71 16.34
CA ASP A 348 -20.35 -29.53 17.75
C ASP A 348 -21.32 -28.36 17.92
N ASN A 349 -21.05 -27.22 17.27
CA ASN A 349 -21.97 -26.08 17.28
C ASN A 349 -23.35 -26.45 16.69
N ALA A 350 -23.36 -27.17 15.56
CA ALA A 350 -24.58 -27.61 14.89
C ALA A 350 -25.43 -28.57 15.75
N LEU A 351 -24.83 -29.34 16.66
CA LEU A 351 -25.57 -30.18 17.62
C LEU A 351 -25.98 -29.43 18.88
N LYS A 352 -25.08 -28.60 19.42
CA LYS A 352 -25.25 -27.90 20.68
C LYS A 352 -26.37 -26.86 20.63
N TYR A 353 -26.50 -26.17 19.50
CA TYR A 353 -27.53 -25.13 19.29
C TYR A 353 -28.69 -25.63 18.42
N ASN A 354 -28.83 -26.95 18.28
CA ASN A 354 -29.96 -27.53 17.57
C ASN A 354 -31.21 -27.61 18.45
N ARG A 355 -32.36 -27.86 17.82
CA ARG A 355 -33.61 -28.21 18.50
C ARG A 355 -33.75 -29.73 18.60
N GLN A 356 -34.50 -30.20 19.60
CA GLN A 356 -34.87 -31.61 19.70
C GLN A 356 -35.67 -32.04 18.47
N GLY A 357 -35.37 -33.21 17.88
CA GLY A 357 -35.98 -33.65 16.63
C GLY A 357 -35.43 -32.96 15.37
N GLY A 358 -34.46 -32.05 15.50
CA GLY A 358 -33.83 -31.35 14.39
C GLY A 358 -32.92 -32.22 13.53
N SER A 359 -32.24 -31.60 12.58
CA SER A 359 -31.27 -32.27 11.71
C SER A 359 -29.99 -31.46 11.51
N VAL A 360 -28.92 -32.18 11.16
CA VAL A 360 -27.65 -31.62 10.69
C VAL A 360 -27.34 -32.28 9.35
N LEU A 361 -27.20 -31.49 8.30
CA LEU A 361 -26.81 -31.92 6.96
C LEU A 361 -25.38 -31.49 6.67
N ILE A 362 -24.55 -32.44 6.26
CA ILE A 362 -23.13 -32.22 5.93
C ILE A 362 -22.95 -32.41 4.43
N ARG A 363 -22.34 -31.42 3.77
CA ARG A 363 -22.16 -31.41 2.32
C ARG A 363 -20.75 -30.95 1.96
N THR A 364 -20.09 -31.66 1.04
CA THR A 364 -18.86 -31.21 0.39
C THR A 364 -19.09 -30.95 -1.09
N LEU A 365 -18.58 -29.82 -1.58
CA LEU A 365 -18.74 -29.40 -2.97
C LEU A 365 -17.53 -28.58 -3.45
N GLU A 366 -17.42 -28.47 -4.76
CA GLU A 366 -16.48 -27.54 -5.40
C GLU A 366 -17.27 -26.36 -5.94
N ARG A 367 -16.85 -25.14 -5.59
CA ARG A 367 -17.47 -23.89 -6.04
C ARG A 367 -16.41 -22.83 -6.27
N ASP A 368 -16.46 -22.19 -7.44
CA ASP A 368 -15.57 -21.07 -7.80
C ASP A 368 -14.06 -21.39 -7.61
N GLY A 369 -13.64 -22.62 -7.94
CA GLY A 369 -12.25 -23.07 -7.78
C GLY A 369 -11.83 -23.34 -6.33
N ARG A 370 -12.79 -23.45 -5.40
CA ARG A 370 -12.57 -23.72 -3.98
C ARG A 370 -13.28 -25.01 -3.54
N ALA A 371 -12.67 -25.72 -2.60
CA ALA A 371 -13.28 -26.80 -1.85
C ALA A 371 -14.14 -26.21 -0.74
N CYS A 372 -15.43 -26.55 -0.72
CA CYS A 372 -16.38 -26.06 0.28
C CYS A 372 -16.93 -27.24 1.09
N LEU A 373 -16.85 -27.13 2.41
CA LEU A 373 -17.60 -27.95 3.36
C LEU A 373 -18.68 -27.10 3.99
N GLU A 374 -19.93 -27.54 3.86
CA GLU A 374 -21.10 -26.90 4.47
C GLU A 374 -21.69 -27.79 5.55
N VAL A 375 -21.96 -27.20 6.71
CA VAL A 375 -22.71 -27.81 7.81
C VAL A 375 -23.98 -27.00 7.99
N HIS A 376 -25.13 -27.61 7.69
CA HIS A 376 -26.44 -27.01 7.81
C HIS A 376 -27.13 -27.60 9.04
N ASP A 377 -27.54 -26.78 9.99
CA ASP A 377 -28.38 -27.18 11.11
C ASP A 377 -29.77 -26.57 11.00
N THR A 378 -30.77 -27.26 11.55
CA THR A 378 -32.12 -26.73 11.73
C THR A 378 -32.31 -26.16 13.14
N GLY A 379 -31.27 -25.58 13.73
CA GLY A 379 -31.26 -25.17 15.13
C GLY A 379 -32.04 -23.89 15.41
N ILE A 380 -31.70 -23.24 16.52
CA ILE A 380 -32.36 -22.00 16.97
C ILE A 380 -32.10 -20.81 16.03
N GLY A 381 -31.11 -20.91 15.14
CA GLY A 381 -30.65 -19.80 14.31
C GLY A 381 -29.98 -18.69 15.12
N ILE A 382 -29.45 -17.69 14.43
CA ILE A 382 -28.64 -16.61 15.00
C ILE A 382 -29.19 -15.28 14.49
N PRO A 383 -29.55 -14.35 15.39
CA PRO A 383 -29.96 -13.01 14.98
C PRO A 383 -28.86 -12.27 14.19
N PRO A 384 -29.23 -11.48 13.16
CA PRO A 384 -28.29 -10.85 12.25
C PRO A 384 -27.31 -9.90 12.93
N GLU A 385 -27.70 -9.24 14.01
CA GLU A 385 -26.86 -8.36 14.82
C GLU A 385 -25.65 -9.08 15.45
N HIS A 386 -25.74 -10.40 15.66
CA HIS A 386 -24.66 -11.16 16.27
C HIS A 386 -23.69 -11.78 15.24
N LEU A 387 -24.13 -11.99 13.99
CA LEU A 387 -23.34 -12.64 12.94
C LEU A 387 -21.93 -12.03 12.74
N PRO A 388 -21.75 -10.69 12.74
CA PRO A 388 -20.43 -10.08 12.59
C PRO A 388 -19.45 -10.46 13.72
N HIS A 389 -19.97 -10.67 14.93
CA HIS A 389 -19.20 -10.82 16.16
C HIS A 389 -18.91 -12.28 16.53
N LEU A 390 -19.59 -13.27 15.94
CA LEU A 390 -19.42 -14.69 16.33
C LEU A 390 -17.98 -15.22 16.21
N GLY A 391 -17.16 -14.62 15.34
CA GLY A 391 -15.74 -14.99 15.22
C GLY A 391 -14.80 -14.33 16.24
N GLU A 392 -15.31 -13.42 17.06
CA GLU A 392 -14.55 -12.81 18.15
C GLU A 392 -14.33 -13.82 19.28
N ARG A 393 -13.19 -13.69 19.97
CA ARG A 393 -12.85 -14.59 21.07
C ARG A 393 -13.79 -14.35 22.23
N PHE A 394 -14.30 -15.43 22.82
CA PHE A 394 -15.21 -15.41 23.97
C PHE A 394 -16.60 -14.81 23.71
N TYR A 395 -16.91 -14.45 22.46
CA TYR A 395 -18.20 -13.88 22.11
C TYR A 395 -19.31 -14.94 22.10
N ARG A 396 -20.48 -14.58 22.63
CA ARG A 396 -21.66 -15.45 22.74
C ARG A 396 -22.93 -14.61 22.66
N VAL A 397 -23.95 -15.11 21.97
CA VAL A 397 -25.25 -14.45 21.78
C VAL A 397 -26.00 -14.26 23.11
N ASP A 398 -26.03 -15.29 23.96
CA ASP A 398 -26.64 -15.24 25.30
C ASP A 398 -25.67 -15.76 26.35
N LYS A 399 -25.53 -15.09 27.50
CA LYS A 399 -24.64 -15.54 28.58
C LYS A 399 -25.30 -16.57 29.51
N ALA A 400 -26.62 -16.48 29.72
CA ALA A 400 -27.36 -17.32 30.67
C ALA A 400 -27.64 -18.74 30.11
N ARG A 401 -28.35 -18.83 28.97
CA ARG A 401 -28.72 -20.10 28.31
C ARG A 401 -27.54 -20.93 27.81
N SER A 402 -26.39 -20.28 27.70
CA SER A 402 -25.20 -20.82 27.08
C SER A 402 -24.27 -21.45 28.13
N ARG A 403 -24.37 -21.07 29.42
CA ARG A 403 -23.69 -21.79 30.51
C ARG A 403 -24.16 -23.24 30.60
N GLU A 404 -25.47 -23.47 30.51
CA GLU A 404 -26.08 -24.82 30.45
C GLU A 404 -25.58 -25.65 29.25
N ALA A 405 -25.30 -25.00 28.12
CA ALA A 405 -24.80 -25.68 26.94
C ALA A 405 -23.27 -25.96 27.00
N GLY A 406 -22.51 -25.37 27.93
CA GLY A 406 -21.08 -25.67 28.16
C GLY A 406 -20.08 -25.09 27.14
N GLY A 407 -20.41 -23.98 26.45
CA GLY A 407 -19.55 -23.39 25.40
C GLY A 407 -18.49 -22.42 25.91
N THR A 408 -17.25 -22.48 25.40
CA THR A 408 -16.16 -21.55 25.77
C THR A 408 -16.17 -20.24 24.99
N GLY A 409 -16.90 -20.16 23.87
CA GLY A 409 -16.86 -19.03 22.94
C GLY A 409 -15.56 -18.94 22.12
N LEU A 410 -14.70 -19.97 22.16
CA LEU A 410 -13.44 -19.99 21.41
C LEU A 410 -13.50 -20.84 20.14
N GLY A 411 -14.42 -21.79 20.04
CA GLY A 411 -14.48 -22.76 18.93
C GLY A 411 -14.50 -22.09 17.56
N LEU A 412 -15.45 -21.19 17.30
CA LEU A 412 -15.56 -20.56 15.99
C LEU A 412 -14.32 -19.70 15.64
N SER A 413 -13.71 -19.05 16.63
CA SER A 413 -12.46 -18.30 16.45
C SER A 413 -11.27 -19.22 16.07
N ILE A 414 -11.25 -20.45 16.59
CA ILE A 414 -10.28 -21.50 16.21
C ILE A 414 -10.55 -21.95 14.76
N ALA A 415 -11.79 -22.29 14.41
CA ALA A 415 -12.14 -22.70 13.05
C ALA A 415 -11.82 -21.61 12.01
N ARG A 416 -12.09 -20.33 12.31
CA ARG A 416 -11.67 -19.19 11.47
C ARG A 416 -10.15 -19.08 11.35
N SER A 417 -9.43 -19.29 12.44
CA SER A 417 -7.96 -19.23 12.44
C SER A 417 -7.34 -20.36 11.63
N ILE A 418 -7.89 -21.57 11.72
CA ILE A 418 -7.50 -22.74 10.92
C ILE A 418 -7.82 -22.50 9.44
N ALA A 419 -9.01 -22.01 9.12
CA ALA A 419 -9.38 -21.66 7.75
C ALA A 419 -8.39 -20.66 7.15
N ARG A 420 -8.10 -19.57 7.88
CA ARG A 420 -7.13 -18.54 7.46
C ARG A 420 -5.71 -19.10 7.28
N LEU A 421 -5.27 -19.99 8.19
CA LEU A 421 -3.98 -20.67 8.07
C LEU A 421 -3.88 -21.42 6.73
N HIS A 422 -4.97 -22.03 6.29
CA HIS A 422 -5.09 -22.75 5.02
C HIS A 422 -5.48 -21.86 3.83
N ARG A 423 -5.33 -20.54 3.93
CA ARG A 423 -5.73 -19.56 2.90
C ARG A 423 -7.21 -19.65 2.51
N GLY A 424 -8.00 -20.14 3.46
CA GLY A 424 -9.43 -20.32 3.39
C GLY A 424 -10.22 -19.22 4.06
N GLN A 425 -11.55 -19.40 4.05
CA GLN A 425 -12.50 -18.55 4.76
C GLN A 425 -13.61 -19.41 5.37
N LEU A 426 -14.06 -19.02 6.55
CA LEU A 426 -15.27 -19.57 7.19
C LEU A 426 -16.36 -18.50 7.15
N THR A 427 -17.53 -18.84 6.62
CA THR A 427 -18.72 -17.97 6.56
C THR A 427 -19.90 -18.61 7.26
N LEU A 428 -20.82 -17.77 7.76
CA LEU A 428 -22.06 -18.19 8.41
C LEU A 428 -23.23 -17.46 7.75
N ALA A 429 -24.28 -18.21 7.42
CA ALA A 429 -25.58 -17.67 7.05
C ALA A 429 -26.62 -18.28 8.00
N SER A 430 -27.42 -17.46 8.67
CA SER A 430 -28.36 -17.93 9.68
C SER A 430 -29.65 -17.13 9.64
N VAL A 431 -30.76 -17.80 9.94
CA VAL A 431 -32.06 -17.15 10.12
C VAL A 431 -32.63 -17.62 11.46
N PRO A 432 -32.98 -16.69 12.37
CA PRO A 432 -33.59 -17.03 13.66
C PRO A 432 -34.79 -17.97 13.49
N GLY A 433 -34.81 -19.05 14.27
CA GLY A 433 -35.87 -20.05 14.26
C GLY A 433 -35.86 -20.99 13.06
N GLN A 434 -34.96 -20.85 12.09
CA GLN A 434 -34.85 -21.76 10.93
C GLN A 434 -33.56 -22.60 10.96
N GLY A 435 -32.44 -22.01 11.39
CA GLY A 435 -31.17 -22.72 11.51
C GLY A 435 -29.97 -21.93 10.98
N THR A 436 -28.82 -22.60 10.86
CA THR A 436 -27.56 -21.98 10.42
C THR A 436 -26.83 -22.85 9.39
N ILE A 437 -26.17 -22.19 8.45
CA ILE A 437 -25.28 -22.79 7.47
C ILE A 437 -23.87 -22.25 7.73
N ALA A 438 -22.97 -23.13 8.12
CA ALA A 438 -21.55 -22.84 8.27
C ALA A 438 -20.76 -23.39 7.08
N THR A 439 -20.05 -22.52 6.37
CA THR A 439 -19.29 -22.89 5.17
C THR A 439 -17.80 -22.66 5.37
N LEU A 440 -17.02 -23.73 5.39
CA LEU A 440 -15.56 -23.71 5.33
C LEU A 440 -15.11 -23.82 3.87
N SER A 441 -14.49 -22.77 3.35
CA SER A 441 -13.99 -22.70 1.96
C SER A 441 -12.46 -22.65 1.90
N LEU A 442 -11.86 -23.60 1.19
CA LEU A 442 -10.40 -23.76 1.08
C LEU A 442 -9.99 -23.76 -0.40
N PRO A 443 -8.79 -23.29 -0.77
CA PRO A 443 -8.28 -23.44 -2.13
C PRO A 443 -8.16 -24.90 -2.54
N LEU A 444 -8.61 -25.26 -3.74
CA LEU A 444 -8.41 -26.60 -4.28
C LEU A 444 -6.93 -26.89 -4.48
N ALA A 445 -6.51 -28.11 -4.12
CA ALA A 445 -5.26 -28.70 -4.53
C ALA A 445 -5.34 -28.95 -6.04
N HIS A 446 -5.02 -27.94 -6.85
CA HIS A 446 -4.94 -28.13 -8.29
C HIS A 446 -3.85 -29.16 -8.55
N SER A 447 -4.23 -30.32 -9.08
CA SER A 447 -3.29 -31.19 -9.77
C SER A 447 -2.61 -30.33 -10.84
N GLN A 448 -1.31 -30.11 -10.72
CA GLN A 448 -0.52 -29.76 -11.89
C GLN A 448 -0.67 -30.91 -12.87
N ARG A 449 -1.70 -30.89 -13.71
CA ARG A 449 -1.61 -31.52 -15.01
C ARG A 449 -0.54 -30.71 -15.73
N SER A 450 0.67 -31.23 -15.69
CA SER A 450 1.73 -30.91 -16.64
C SER A 450 1.11 -30.95 -18.03
N THR A 451 0.72 -29.79 -18.53
CA THR A 451 0.56 -29.56 -19.96
C THR A 451 1.97 -29.50 -20.51
N THR A 452 2.59 -30.68 -20.65
CA THR A 452 3.68 -30.85 -21.61
C THR A 452 3.08 -30.49 -22.97
N PRO A 453 3.59 -29.48 -23.68
CA PRO A 453 3.16 -29.23 -25.05
C PRO A 453 3.66 -30.41 -25.87
N GLN A 454 2.77 -31.37 -26.14
CA GLN A 454 3.03 -32.39 -27.13
C GLN A 454 3.15 -31.66 -28.47
N GLN A 455 4.39 -31.52 -28.96
CA GLN A 455 4.69 -31.14 -30.33
C GLN A 455 3.86 -32.01 -31.26
N ARG A 456 2.87 -31.40 -31.93
CA ARG A 456 2.23 -31.94 -33.11
C ARG A 456 2.42 -30.92 -34.24
N LYS A 457 3.45 -31.19 -35.04
CA LYS A 457 3.72 -30.73 -36.40
C LYS A 457 4.46 -31.90 -37.05
N ASP A 458 4.23 -32.36 -38.26
CA ASP A 458 3.24 -32.10 -39.29
C ASP A 458 3.31 -33.36 -40.18
N HIS A 459 2.18 -34.02 -40.45
CA HIS A 459 2.07 -34.89 -41.62
C HIS A 459 0.75 -34.58 -42.31
N THR A 460 0.86 -33.65 -43.27
CA THR A 460 -0.10 -33.39 -44.34
C THR A 460 -0.07 -34.53 -45.34
N GLY A 461 -1.25 -35.08 -45.67
CA GLY A 461 -1.39 -36.09 -46.70
C GLY A 461 -2.85 -36.48 -47.00
N ILE A 462 -3.55 -35.61 -47.74
CA ILE A 462 -4.39 -35.95 -48.92
C ILE A 462 -5.75 -36.69 -48.71
N PHE A 463 -6.80 -35.89 -48.94
CA PHE A 463 -8.13 -36.13 -49.58
C PHE A 463 -9.32 -36.83 -48.86
N PRO A 464 -10.57 -36.46 -49.25
CA PRO A 464 -11.73 -36.43 -48.37
C PRO A 464 -12.82 -37.45 -48.73
N GLY A 465 -13.77 -37.66 -47.80
CA GLY A 465 -15.15 -38.00 -48.20
C GLY A 465 -15.88 -39.04 -47.32
N LYS A 466 -16.95 -38.53 -46.69
CA LYS A 466 -18.27 -39.15 -46.46
C LYS A 466 -18.49 -40.22 -45.36
N GLU A 467 -19.55 -39.90 -44.60
CA GLU A 467 -20.66 -40.73 -44.08
C GLU A 467 -20.51 -41.54 -42.77
N VAL A 468 -21.07 -40.93 -41.70
CA VAL A 468 -22.17 -41.37 -40.80
C VAL A 468 -22.26 -42.83 -40.28
N LYS A 469 -22.46 -42.90 -38.94
CA LYS A 469 -23.07 -43.94 -38.06
C LYS A 469 -22.24 -45.17 -37.66
N LEU A 470 -21.81 -45.21 -36.39
CA LEU A 470 -22.56 -45.78 -35.24
C LEU A 470 -22.11 -45.11 -33.94
#